data_AF-A0A7X8ALG1-F1
#
_entry.id   AF-A0A7X8ALG1-F1
#
_cell.length_a   1.000
_cell.length_b   1.000
_cell.length_c   1.000
_cell.angle_alpha   90.00
_cell.angle_beta   90.00
_cell.angle_gamma   90.00
#
_symmetry.space_group_name_H-M   'P 1'
#
loop_
_entity.id
_entity.type
_entity.pdbx_description
1 polymer ?
#
loop_
_entity_poly.entity_id
_entity_poly.type
_entity_poly.pdbx_seq_one_letter_code
_entity_poly.pdbx_strand_id
1 'polypeptide(L)'
;MAACEPPMAGLDPLRLAVLAAAAWCLTALVFQTVRAYRFGSHELHSAAAGVSLKGIAYAFGPGMMPWGKESAARHLPTYLTGIGYHGAVFAALGYLVTVMSHIALPAEWRIPLTVVFAAGAIGGIGLLAKRAVKPVLRSISCPDDFAANVLVDLLLAAAIASLWIPAADAVLLATATLLFLYIPLGKIRHCFFFFYSRILFGIFFGRRGVLPPRPRESQP
;
A
#
# COMPACT_ATOMS: atom_id res chain seq x y z
N MET A 1 -21.60 48.82 -2.27
CA MET A 1 -20.84 47.95 -3.20
C MET A 1 -19.52 47.60 -2.55
N ALA A 2 -19.47 46.49 -1.81
CA ALA A 2 -18.21 45.94 -1.32
C ALA A 2 -17.56 45.18 -2.48
N ALA A 3 -16.33 45.56 -2.83
CA ALA A 3 -15.56 44.87 -3.84
C ALA A 3 -15.28 43.44 -3.35
N CYS A 4 -15.79 42.45 -4.07
CA CYS A 4 -15.41 41.06 -3.91
C CYS A 4 -13.98 40.95 -4.47
N GLU A 5 -12.97 40.87 -3.59
CA GLU A 5 -11.63 40.54 -4.02
C GLU A 5 -11.66 39.18 -4.75
N PRO A 6 -10.94 39.01 -5.87
CA PRO A 6 -10.82 37.71 -6.49
C PRO A 6 -10.16 36.75 -5.49
N PRO A 7 -10.65 35.50 -5.33
CA PRO A 7 -9.95 34.53 -4.51
C PRO A 7 -8.54 34.39 -5.06
N MET A 8 -7.55 34.76 -4.24
CA MET A 8 -6.15 34.63 -4.62
C MET A 8 -5.92 33.19 -5.09
N ALA A 9 -5.30 33.05 -6.26
CA ALA A 9 -4.85 31.79 -6.85
C ALA A 9 -3.68 31.17 -6.04
N GLY A 10 -3.84 31.10 -4.72
CA GLY A 10 -2.97 30.40 -3.80
C GLY A 10 -3.43 28.96 -3.67
N LEU A 11 -2.48 28.02 -3.60
CA LEU A 11 -2.78 26.63 -3.30
C LEU A 11 -3.43 26.54 -1.91
N ASP A 12 -4.59 25.89 -1.83
CA ASP A 12 -5.32 25.60 -0.60
C ASP A 12 -4.37 25.00 0.47
N PRO A 13 -4.33 25.54 1.72
CA PRO A 13 -3.43 25.09 2.78
C PRO A 13 -3.43 23.57 3.01
N LEU A 14 -4.60 22.91 2.88
CA LEU A 14 -4.68 21.46 3.06
C LEU A 14 -3.96 20.72 1.93
N ARG A 15 -4.02 21.26 0.71
CA ARG A 15 -3.33 20.68 -0.44
C ARG A 15 -1.83 20.83 -0.34
N LEU A 16 -1.37 22.00 0.11
CA LEU A 16 0.04 22.24 0.44
C LEU A 16 0.52 21.27 1.52
N ALA A 17 -0.30 21.01 2.55
CA ALA A 17 0.03 20.04 3.59
C ALA A 17 0.17 18.61 3.04
N VAL A 18 -0.75 18.17 2.17
CA VAL A 18 -0.65 16.86 1.50
C VAL A 18 0.63 16.77 0.65
N LEU A 19 0.94 17.79 -0.15
CA LEU A 19 2.14 17.82 -0.99
C LEU A 19 3.43 17.78 -0.16
N ALA A 20 3.51 18.59 0.91
CA ALA A 20 4.64 18.60 1.82
C ALA A 20 4.81 17.24 2.54
N ALA A 21 3.70 16.64 3.01
CA ALA A 21 3.72 15.33 3.64
C ALA A 21 4.10 14.21 2.66
N ALA A 22 3.63 14.27 1.40
CA ALA A 22 4.00 13.33 0.36
C ALA A 22 5.49 13.46 -0.02
N ALA A 23 6.02 14.68 -0.11
CA ALA A 23 7.44 14.93 -0.35
C ALA A 23 8.31 14.40 0.81
N TRP A 24 7.90 14.64 2.06
CA TRP A 24 8.51 14.05 3.24
C TRP A 24 8.50 12.51 3.17
N CYS A 25 7.33 11.93 2.90
CA CYS A 25 7.14 10.48 2.80
C CYS A 25 8.10 9.86 1.78
N LEU A 26 8.11 10.40 0.56
CA LEU A 26 8.97 9.92 -0.52
C LEU A 26 10.44 10.05 -0.14
N THR A 27 10.86 11.21 0.38
CA THR A 27 12.25 11.46 0.80
C THR A 27 12.68 10.46 1.88
N ALA A 28 11.86 10.26 2.90
CA ALA A 28 12.14 9.35 4.00
C ALA A 28 12.18 7.88 3.53
N LEU A 29 11.28 7.46 2.64
CA LEU A 29 11.28 6.11 2.08
C LEU A 29 12.51 5.86 1.19
N VAL A 30 12.83 6.80 0.29
CA VAL A 30 14.03 6.73 -0.56
C VAL A 30 15.28 6.65 0.30
N PHE A 31 15.41 7.51 1.32
CA PHE A 31 16.53 7.47 2.26
C PHE A 31 16.65 6.10 2.94
N GLN A 32 15.54 5.56 3.48
CA GLN A 32 15.53 4.24 4.12
C GLN A 32 15.91 3.13 3.13
N THR A 33 15.44 3.18 1.88
CA THR A 33 15.78 2.21 0.84
C THR A 33 17.26 2.28 0.45
N VAL A 34 17.81 3.48 0.23
CA VAL A 34 19.24 3.66 -0.07
C VAL A 34 20.10 3.15 1.09
N ARG A 35 19.72 3.45 2.34
CA ARG A 35 20.41 2.95 3.52
C ARG A 35 20.37 1.42 3.60
N ALA A 36 19.20 0.81 3.37
CA ALA A 36 19.05 -0.64 3.36
C ALA A 36 19.86 -1.30 2.23
N TYR A 37 19.89 -0.69 1.05
CA TYR A 37 20.68 -1.16 -0.09
C TYR A 37 22.18 -1.14 0.22
N ARG A 38 22.70 -0.01 0.71
CA ARG A 38 24.12 0.15 1.05
C ARG A 38 24.58 -0.83 2.14
N PHE A 39 23.69 -1.16 3.08
CA PHE A 39 24.00 -2.16 4.10
C PHE A 39 24.04 -3.59 3.53
N GLY A 40 23.12 -3.93 2.61
CA GLY A 40 22.99 -5.27 2.05
C GLY A 40 23.80 -5.54 0.78
N SER A 41 24.45 -4.53 0.20
CA SER A 41 25.30 -4.69 -0.99
C SER A 41 26.60 -5.37 -0.60
N HIS A 42 26.77 -6.62 -1.02
CA HIS A 42 27.99 -7.39 -0.85
C HIS A 42 28.49 -7.88 -2.21
N GLU A 43 29.81 -7.93 -2.38
CA GLU A 43 30.42 -8.59 -3.53
C GLU A 43 30.11 -10.08 -3.49
N LEU A 44 29.73 -10.64 -4.64
CA LEU A 44 29.40 -12.05 -4.77
C LEU A 44 30.52 -12.75 -5.55
N HIS A 45 31.36 -13.52 -4.85
CA HIS A 45 32.49 -14.23 -5.46
C HIS A 45 32.11 -15.50 -6.24
N SER A 46 30.89 -16.01 -6.07
CA SER A 46 30.42 -17.18 -6.83
C SER A 46 30.04 -16.81 -8.25
N ALA A 47 30.25 -17.69 -9.23
CA ALA A 47 29.67 -17.50 -10.56
C ALA A 47 28.13 -17.47 -10.50
N ALA A 48 27.49 -16.77 -11.43
CA ALA A 48 26.04 -16.83 -11.58
C ALA A 48 25.62 -18.21 -12.12
N ALA A 49 24.64 -18.84 -11.48
CA ALA A 49 24.10 -20.16 -11.86
C ALA A 49 22.69 -20.07 -12.48
N GLY A 50 22.11 -18.86 -12.52
CA GLY A 50 20.79 -18.62 -13.08
C GLY A 50 20.60 -17.17 -13.52
N VAL A 51 19.36 -16.80 -13.86
CA VAL A 51 19.00 -15.50 -14.42
C VAL A 51 18.19 -14.68 -13.42
N SER A 52 18.74 -13.55 -12.96
CA SER A 52 18.10 -12.64 -12.01
C SER A 52 16.69 -12.24 -12.43
N LEU A 53 16.48 -11.91 -13.72
CA LEU A 53 15.18 -11.51 -14.23
C LEU A 53 14.11 -12.60 -14.10
N LYS A 54 14.47 -13.88 -14.28
CA LYS A 54 13.56 -15.01 -14.05
C LYS A 54 13.16 -15.11 -12.58
N GLY A 55 14.09 -14.83 -11.66
CA GLY A 55 13.80 -14.74 -10.23
C GLY A 55 12.88 -13.58 -9.88
N ILE A 56 13.06 -12.39 -10.48
CA ILE A 56 12.15 -11.24 -10.30
C ILE A 56 10.76 -11.57 -10.83
N ALA A 57 10.65 -12.11 -12.05
CA ALA A 57 9.37 -12.50 -12.64
C ALA A 57 8.64 -13.53 -11.76
N TYR A 58 9.37 -14.53 -11.25
CA TYR A 58 8.80 -15.47 -10.28
C TYR A 58 8.35 -14.78 -8.98
N ALA A 59 9.13 -13.83 -8.47
CA ALA A 59 8.82 -13.10 -7.25
C ALA A 59 7.57 -12.21 -7.37
N PHE A 60 7.22 -11.70 -8.55
CA PHE A 60 5.98 -10.93 -8.72
C PHE A 60 4.81 -11.76 -9.25
N GLY A 61 5.07 -12.87 -9.93
CA GLY A 61 4.04 -13.75 -10.50
C GLY A 61 3.80 -15.00 -9.64
N PRO A 62 4.23 -16.20 -10.08
CA PRO A 62 3.89 -17.47 -9.42
C PRO A 62 4.21 -17.54 -7.92
N GLY A 63 5.32 -16.93 -7.48
CA GLY A 63 5.72 -16.89 -6.09
C GLY A 63 4.81 -16.03 -5.19
N MET A 64 3.87 -15.27 -5.77
CA MET A 64 2.87 -14.53 -5.03
C MET A 64 1.58 -15.31 -4.80
N MET A 65 1.33 -16.35 -5.59
CA MET A 65 0.05 -17.05 -5.58
C MET A 65 -0.21 -17.77 -4.26
N PRO A 66 -1.48 -17.86 -3.80
CA PRO A 66 -1.80 -18.39 -2.48
C PRO A 66 -1.43 -19.87 -2.33
N TRP A 67 -1.48 -20.66 -3.41
CA TRP A 67 -1.08 -22.07 -3.41
C TRP A 67 0.41 -22.30 -3.15
N GLY A 68 1.26 -21.32 -3.44
CA GLY A 68 2.70 -21.39 -3.16
C GLY A 68 3.06 -21.08 -1.70
N LYS A 69 2.09 -20.72 -0.86
CA LYS A 69 2.30 -20.26 0.52
C LYS A 69 1.35 -21.00 1.45
N GLU A 70 1.87 -21.91 2.27
CA GLU A 70 1.07 -22.75 3.19
C GLU A 70 0.05 -21.93 4.01
N SER A 71 0.49 -20.80 4.57
CA SER A 71 -0.38 -19.91 5.36
C SER A 71 -1.49 -19.27 4.52
N ALA A 72 -1.20 -18.85 3.28
CA ALA A 72 -2.21 -18.24 2.41
C ALA A 72 -3.20 -19.30 1.90
N ALA A 73 -2.71 -20.49 1.54
CA ALA A 73 -3.53 -21.62 1.10
C ALA A 73 -4.53 -22.04 2.20
N ARG A 74 -4.09 -22.11 3.47
CA ARG A 74 -4.97 -22.44 4.61
C ARG A 74 -5.92 -21.32 5.03
N HIS A 75 -5.68 -20.08 4.59
CA HIS A 75 -6.45 -18.90 5.02
C HIS A 75 -6.90 -18.03 3.84
N LEU A 76 -7.36 -18.67 2.77
CA LEU A 76 -7.72 -18.02 1.51
C LEU A 76 -8.70 -16.85 1.68
N PRO A 77 -9.77 -16.92 2.51
CA PRO A 77 -10.66 -15.77 2.71
C PRO A 77 -9.92 -14.54 3.24
N THR A 78 -9.05 -14.72 4.24
CA THR A 78 -8.25 -13.62 4.80
C THR A 78 -7.26 -13.07 3.77
N TYR A 79 -6.66 -13.93 2.96
CA TYR A 79 -5.76 -13.54 1.88
C TYR A 79 -6.49 -12.68 0.83
N LEU A 80 -7.66 -13.12 0.37
CA LEU A 80 -8.48 -12.39 -0.60
C LEU A 80 -9.01 -11.07 -0.03
N THR A 81 -9.46 -11.05 1.23
CA THR A 81 -9.83 -9.79 1.92
C THR A 81 -8.64 -8.83 1.96
N GLY A 82 -7.44 -9.33 2.26
CA GLY A 82 -6.22 -8.54 2.22
C GLY A 82 -5.95 -7.92 0.84
N ILE A 83 -6.08 -8.70 -0.24
CA ILE A 83 -5.93 -8.20 -1.62
C ILE A 83 -6.97 -7.12 -1.92
N GLY A 84 -8.25 -7.40 -1.63
CA GLY A 84 -9.34 -6.46 -1.87
C GLY A 84 -9.14 -5.14 -1.10
N TYR A 85 -8.70 -5.24 0.15
CA TYR A 85 -8.37 -4.08 0.97
C TYR A 85 -7.26 -3.23 0.34
N HIS A 86 -6.14 -3.83 -0.08
CA HIS A 86 -5.08 -3.09 -0.76
C HIS A 86 -5.56 -2.46 -2.07
N GLY A 87 -6.36 -3.18 -2.86
CA GLY A 87 -6.96 -2.66 -4.09
C GLY A 87 -7.81 -1.41 -3.84
N ALA A 88 -8.66 -1.43 -2.81
CA ALA A 88 -9.46 -0.28 -2.42
C ALA A 88 -8.61 0.91 -1.95
N VAL A 89 -7.53 0.65 -1.20
CA VAL A 89 -6.59 1.70 -0.78
C VAL A 89 -5.90 2.35 -1.96
N PHE A 90 -5.40 1.58 -2.93
CA PHE A 90 -4.81 2.14 -4.14
C PHE A 90 -5.84 2.92 -4.97
N ALA A 91 -7.08 2.46 -5.05
CA ALA A 91 -8.16 3.20 -5.71
C ALA A 91 -8.46 4.53 -4.98
N ALA A 92 -8.47 4.54 -3.64
CA ALA A 92 -8.67 5.75 -2.84
C ALA A 92 -7.51 6.75 -3.00
N LEU A 93 -6.26 6.27 -3.08
CA LEU A 93 -5.12 7.10 -3.42
C LEU A 93 -5.22 7.66 -4.85
N GLY A 94 -5.74 6.90 -5.81
CA GLY A 94 -6.05 7.38 -7.15
C GLY A 94 -7.13 8.46 -7.16
N TYR A 95 -8.20 8.28 -6.37
CA TYR A 95 -9.23 9.30 -6.17
C TYR A 95 -8.70 10.56 -5.48
N LEU A 96 -7.79 10.42 -4.51
CA LEU A 96 -7.12 11.57 -3.90
C LEU A 96 -6.41 12.42 -4.97
N VAL A 97 -5.80 11.83 -6.00
CA VAL A 97 -5.18 12.59 -7.10
C VAL A 97 -6.21 13.43 -7.87
N THR A 98 -7.43 12.94 -8.06
CA THR A 98 -8.49 13.71 -8.73
C THR A 98 -8.92 14.91 -7.88
N VAL A 99 -9.11 14.69 -6.57
CA VAL A 99 -9.42 15.75 -5.60
C VAL A 99 -8.30 16.80 -5.58
N MET A 100 -7.04 16.34 -5.57
CA MET A 100 -5.85 17.19 -5.59
C MET A 100 -5.71 18.02 -6.86
N SER A 101 -6.15 17.48 -7.99
CA SER A 101 -6.06 18.14 -9.30
C SER A 101 -7.30 18.97 -9.64
N HIS A 102 -8.29 19.05 -8.72
CA HIS A 102 -9.62 19.62 -9.01
C HIS A 102 -10.33 18.96 -10.21
N ILE A 103 -9.97 17.72 -10.54
CA ILE A 103 -10.61 16.97 -11.62
C ILE A 103 -11.90 16.39 -11.07
N ALA A 104 -13.03 16.91 -11.54
CA ALA A 104 -14.34 16.36 -11.22
C ALA A 104 -14.52 15.01 -11.93
N LEU A 105 -14.78 13.96 -11.16
CA LEU A 105 -15.18 12.68 -11.74
C LEU A 105 -16.64 12.75 -12.22
N PRO A 106 -16.96 12.11 -13.36
CA PRO A 106 -18.34 11.94 -13.79
C PRO A 106 -19.20 11.28 -12.71
N ALA A 107 -20.49 11.65 -12.64
CA ALA A 107 -21.38 11.24 -11.56
C ALA A 107 -21.57 9.71 -11.48
N GLU A 108 -21.47 9.02 -12.61
CA GLU A 108 -21.55 7.57 -12.72
C GLU A 108 -20.46 6.82 -11.94
N TRP A 109 -19.33 7.47 -11.63
CA TRP A 109 -18.24 6.86 -10.86
C TRP A 109 -18.48 6.87 -9.35
N ARG A 110 -19.43 7.66 -8.85
CA ARG A 110 -19.67 7.79 -7.40
C ARG A 110 -20.06 6.46 -6.76
N ILE A 111 -21.01 5.74 -7.36
CA ILE A 111 -21.49 4.46 -6.83
C ILE A 111 -20.40 3.38 -6.92
N PRO A 112 -19.77 3.11 -8.08
CA PRO A 112 -18.70 2.12 -8.19
C PRO A 112 -17.55 2.37 -7.19
N LEU A 113 -17.08 3.61 -7.08
CA LEU A 113 -16.00 3.93 -6.13
C LEU A 113 -16.45 3.77 -4.68
N THR A 114 -17.69 4.17 -4.35
CA THR A 114 -18.25 3.93 -3.01
C THR A 114 -18.28 2.45 -2.67
N VAL A 115 -18.72 1.60 -3.60
CA VAL A 115 -18.74 0.13 -3.39
C VAL A 115 -17.32 -0.41 -3.17
N VAL A 116 -16.34 0.02 -3.97
CA VAL A 116 -14.95 -0.40 -3.83
C VAL A 116 -14.37 0.03 -2.47
N PHE A 117 -14.55 1.30 -2.09
CA PHE A 117 -14.04 1.83 -0.82
C PHE A 117 -14.75 1.20 0.38
N ALA A 118 -16.06 0.99 0.31
CA ALA A 118 -16.83 0.37 1.38
C ALA A 118 -16.46 -1.10 1.55
N ALA A 119 -16.31 -1.87 0.46
CA ALA A 119 -15.83 -3.24 0.52
C ALA A 119 -14.42 -3.33 1.12
N GLY A 120 -13.54 -2.38 0.75
CA GLY A 120 -12.23 -2.21 1.37
C GLY A 120 -12.32 -1.96 2.87
N ALA A 121 -13.07 -0.95 3.30
CA ALA A 121 -13.20 -0.56 4.70
C ALA A 121 -13.83 -1.67 5.56
N ILE A 122 -14.87 -2.35 5.05
CA ILE A 122 -15.46 -3.52 5.73
C ILE A 122 -14.41 -4.63 5.87
N GLY A 123 -13.62 -4.88 4.83
CA GLY A 123 -12.50 -5.83 4.87
C GLY A 123 -11.43 -5.43 5.89
N GLY A 124 -11.01 -4.16 5.90
CA GLY A 124 -10.02 -3.60 6.82
C GLY A 124 -10.46 -3.68 8.27
N ILE A 125 -11.70 -3.26 8.57
CA ILE A 125 -12.33 -3.39 9.89
C ILE A 125 -12.43 -4.87 10.30
N GLY A 126 -12.81 -5.76 9.38
CA GLY A 126 -12.88 -7.20 9.64
C GLY A 126 -11.51 -7.80 9.98
N LEU A 127 -10.44 -7.39 9.28
CA LEU A 127 -9.07 -7.79 9.57
C LEU A 127 -8.57 -7.23 10.91
N LEU A 128 -8.93 -5.98 11.23
CA LEU A 128 -8.62 -5.35 12.50
C LEU A 128 -9.32 -6.06 13.67
N ALA A 129 -10.61 -6.35 13.54
CA ALA A 129 -11.38 -7.10 14.52
C ALA A 129 -10.81 -8.51 14.71
N LYS A 130 -10.49 -9.21 13.62
CA LYS A 130 -9.82 -10.52 13.67
C LYS A 130 -8.51 -10.45 14.45
N ARG A 131 -7.71 -9.40 14.24
CA ARG A 131 -6.45 -9.16 14.97
C ARG A 131 -6.67 -8.90 16.46
N ALA A 132 -7.67 -8.10 16.80
CA ALA A 132 -8.01 -7.77 18.18
C ALA A 132 -8.54 -8.99 18.96
N VAL A 133 -9.32 -9.85 18.31
CA VAL A 133 -10.04 -10.95 18.96
C VAL A 133 -9.22 -12.24 19.02
N LYS A 134 -8.48 -12.60 17.96
CA LYS A 134 -7.78 -13.90 17.93
C LYS A 134 -6.54 -13.89 18.84
N PRO A 135 -6.44 -14.76 19.88
CA PRO A 135 -5.34 -14.72 20.85
C PRO A 135 -3.96 -14.79 20.22
N VAL A 136 -3.77 -15.67 19.23
CA VAL A 136 -2.51 -15.86 18.51
C VAL A 136 -2.11 -14.60 17.71
N LEU A 137 -3.07 -13.88 17.12
CA LEU A 137 -2.77 -12.66 16.39
C LEU A 137 -2.51 -11.50 17.33
N ARG A 138 -3.26 -11.41 18.44
CA ARG A 138 -3.08 -10.38 19.44
C ARG A 138 -1.73 -10.50 20.15
N SER A 139 -1.25 -11.72 20.43
CA SER A 139 0.03 -11.94 21.11
C SER A 139 1.26 -11.54 20.28
N ILE A 140 1.14 -11.50 18.95
CA ILE A 140 2.20 -11.07 18.02
C ILE A 140 1.97 -9.67 17.45
N SER A 141 0.91 -8.98 17.88
CA SER A 141 0.60 -7.63 17.42
C SER A 141 1.15 -6.59 18.38
N CYS A 142 1.55 -5.44 17.84
CA CYS A 142 1.95 -4.25 18.58
C CYS A 142 0.96 -3.10 18.29
N PRO A 143 0.93 -2.03 19.09
CA PRO A 143 0.02 -0.90 18.88
C PRO A 143 0.10 -0.31 17.46
N ASP A 144 1.28 -0.34 16.84
CA ASP A 144 1.52 0.12 15.47
C ASP A 144 0.71 -0.67 14.42
N ASP A 145 0.41 -1.96 14.64
CA ASP A 145 -0.48 -2.74 13.77
C ASP A 145 -1.90 -2.17 13.73
N PHE A 146 -2.40 -1.76 14.88
CA PHE A 146 -3.76 -1.25 15.03
C PHE A 146 -3.85 0.18 14.50
N ALA A 147 -2.90 1.04 14.88
CA ALA A 147 -2.84 2.42 14.41
C ALA A 147 -2.74 2.50 12.89
N ALA A 148 -1.88 1.68 12.27
CA ALA A 148 -1.76 1.61 10.82
C ALA A 148 -3.07 1.20 10.14
N ASN A 149 -3.77 0.18 10.65
CA ASN A 149 -5.02 -0.28 10.08
C ASN A 149 -6.12 0.79 10.21
N VAL A 150 -6.26 1.40 11.40
CA VAL A 150 -7.25 2.45 11.66
C VAL A 150 -7.03 3.64 10.73
N LEU A 151 -5.78 4.09 10.57
CA LEU A 151 -5.49 5.23 9.70
C LEU A 151 -5.86 4.97 8.23
N VAL A 152 -5.67 3.75 7.75
CA VAL A 152 -6.03 3.36 6.38
C VAL A 152 -7.55 3.20 6.23
N ASP A 153 -8.25 2.65 7.23
CA ASP A 153 -9.72 2.61 7.22
C ASP A 153 -10.34 4.02 7.26
N LEU A 154 -9.73 4.94 8.01
CA LEU A 154 -10.12 6.35 8.02
C LEU A 154 -9.94 7.00 6.64
N LEU A 155 -8.87 6.65 5.90
CA LEU A 155 -8.70 7.13 4.52
C LEU A 155 -9.86 6.66 3.63
N LEU A 156 -10.23 5.38 3.71
CA LEU A 156 -11.34 4.84 2.92
C LEU A 156 -12.68 5.49 3.30
N ALA A 157 -12.94 5.68 4.59
CA ALA A 157 -14.14 6.36 5.07
C ALA A 157 -14.19 7.83 4.59
N ALA A 158 -13.06 8.55 4.66
CA ALA A 158 -12.96 9.92 4.18
C ALA A 158 -13.12 10.01 2.65
N ALA A 159 -12.61 9.04 1.90
CA ALA A 159 -12.80 8.96 0.45
C ALA A 159 -14.27 8.72 0.08
N ILE A 160 -14.98 7.86 0.82
CA ILE A 160 -16.44 7.70 0.66
C ILE A 160 -17.15 9.01 0.95
N ALA A 161 -16.85 9.67 2.06
CA ALA A 161 -17.50 10.93 2.43
C ALA A 161 -17.30 12.01 1.35
N SER A 162 -16.08 12.14 0.83
CA SER A 162 -15.70 13.10 -0.23
C SER A 162 -16.46 12.87 -1.54
N LEU A 163 -16.81 11.62 -1.89
CA LEU A 163 -17.61 11.32 -3.10
C LEU A 163 -19.04 11.90 -3.05
N TRP A 164 -19.60 12.07 -1.86
CA TRP A 164 -21.00 12.46 -1.66
C TRP A 164 -21.16 13.87 -1.08
N ILE A 165 -20.15 14.33 -0.34
CA ILE A 165 -20.19 15.58 0.40
C ILE A 165 -18.94 16.37 0.00
N PRO A 166 -19.04 17.39 -0.87
CA PRO A 166 -17.88 18.17 -1.32
C PRO A 166 -17.07 18.78 -0.18
N ALA A 167 -17.72 19.16 0.93
CA ALA A 167 -17.04 19.67 2.12
C ALA A 167 -16.16 18.62 2.82
N ALA A 168 -16.37 17.33 2.57
CA ALA A 168 -15.57 16.24 3.13
C ALA A 168 -14.22 16.05 2.41
N ASP A 169 -13.96 16.78 1.31
CA ASP A 169 -12.63 16.85 0.69
C ASP A 169 -11.58 17.29 1.71
N ALA A 170 -11.92 18.23 2.60
CA ALA A 170 -11.03 18.67 3.66
C ALA A 170 -10.65 17.53 4.62
N VAL A 171 -11.60 16.62 4.92
CA VAL A 171 -11.34 15.45 5.76
C VAL A 171 -10.42 14.47 5.03
N LEU A 172 -10.68 14.18 3.76
CA LEU A 172 -9.82 13.31 2.95
C LEU A 172 -8.39 13.86 2.85
N LEU A 173 -8.21 15.16 2.60
CA LEU A 173 -6.90 15.81 2.54
C LEU A 173 -6.18 15.78 3.89
N ALA A 174 -6.89 16.03 4.99
CA ALA A 174 -6.30 15.94 6.34
C ALA A 174 -5.87 14.51 6.66
N THR A 175 -6.71 13.51 6.39
CA THR A 175 -6.37 12.09 6.59
C THR A 175 -5.22 11.65 5.71
N ALA A 176 -5.17 12.08 4.44
CA ALA A 176 -4.06 11.81 3.54
C ALA A 176 -2.74 12.43 4.03
N THR A 177 -2.80 13.66 4.58
CA THR A 177 -1.64 14.32 5.19
C THR A 177 -1.09 13.48 6.33
N LEU A 178 -1.94 13.06 7.27
CA LEU A 178 -1.55 12.20 8.39
C LEU A 178 -0.98 10.85 7.90
N LEU A 179 -1.62 10.25 6.90
CA LEU A 179 -1.16 9.00 6.28
C LEU A 179 0.25 9.15 5.71
N PHE A 180 0.53 10.19 4.92
CA PHE A 180 1.85 10.40 4.32
C PHE A 180 2.93 10.70 5.36
N LEU A 181 2.61 11.46 6.42
CA LEU A 181 3.54 11.66 7.53
C LEU A 181 3.87 10.35 8.25
N TYR A 182 2.89 9.47 8.41
CA TYR A 182 3.00 8.23 9.17
C TYR A 182 3.61 7.06 8.37
N ILE A 183 3.37 6.96 7.05
CA ILE A 183 3.88 5.88 6.19
C ILE A 183 5.36 5.54 6.45
N PRO A 184 6.32 6.48 6.44
CA PRO A 184 7.73 6.14 6.61
C PRO A 184 8.10 5.70 8.04
N LEU A 185 7.25 5.97 9.03
CA LEU A 185 7.51 5.73 10.45
C LEU A 185 6.91 4.40 10.94
N GLY A 186 5.71 4.07 10.46
CA GLY A 186 4.93 2.92 10.94
C GLY A 186 5.04 1.66 10.07
N LYS A 187 4.12 0.72 10.31
CA LYS A 187 4.01 -0.52 9.52
C LYS A 187 3.65 -0.28 8.06
N ILE A 188 2.98 0.81 7.72
CA ILE A 188 2.48 1.07 6.35
C ILE A 188 3.64 1.17 5.34
N ARG A 189 4.88 1.50 5.76
CA ARG A 189 6.07 1.51 4.89
C ARG A 189 6.24 0.25 4.03
N HIS A 190 5.70 -0.89 4.47
CA HIS A 190 5.70 -2.12 3.68
C HIS A 190 5.06 -1.95 2.31
N CYS A 191 4.12 -1.01 2.11
CA CYS A 191 3.55 -0.73 0.79
C CYS A 191 4.63 -0.33 -0.23
N PHE A 192 5.71 0.31 0.22
CA PHE A 192 6.86 0.65 -0.61
C PHE A 192 7.92 -0.47 -0.58
N PHE A 193 8.28 -0.93 0.62
CA PHE A 193 9.32 -1.95 0.81
C PHE A 193 8.96 -3.32 0.24
N PHE A 194 7.67 -3.62 0.03
CA PHE A 194 7.22 -4.82 -0.64
C PHE A 194 7.86 -4.94 -2.03
N PHE A 195 7.78 -3.90 -2.87
CA PHE A 195 8.35 -3.96 -4.22
C PHE A 195 9.87 -4.09 -4.18
N TYR A 196 10.52 -3.26 -3.37
CA TYR A 196 11.98 -3.27 -3.23
C TYR A 196 12.52 -4.63 -2.75
N SER A 197 11.92 -5.19 -1.68
CA SER A 197 12.35 -6.48 -1.14
C SER A 197 12.12 -7.64 -2.11
N ARG A 198 11.02 -7.62 -2.88
CA ARG A 198 10.75 -8.65 -3.91
C ARG A 198 11.71 -8.57 -5.09
N ILE A 199 12.12 -7.37 -5.51
CA ILE A 199 13.16 -7.19 -6.54
C ILE A 199 14.49 -7.79 -6.05
N LEU A 200 14.94 -7.42 -4.85
CA LEU A 200 16.19 -7.96 -4.29
C LEU A 200 16.15 -9.48 -4.10
N PHE A 201 15.04 -9.99 -3.57
CA PHE A 201 14.80 -11.43 -3.44
C PHE A 201 14.90 -12.13 -4.79
N GLY A 202 14.24 -11.58 -5.83
CA GLY A 202 14.28 -12.10 -7.18
C GLY A 202 15.68 -12.09 -7.79
N ILE A 203 16.43 -11.00 -7.62
CA ILE A 203 17.83 -10.89 -8.08
C ILE A 203 18.70 -11.94 -7.37
N PHE A 204 18.62 -12.00 -6.04
CA PHE A 204 19.48 -12.84 -5.21
C PHE A 204 19.29 -14.33 -5.49
N PHE A 205 18.04 -14.79 -5.53
CA PHE A 205 17.74 -16.21 -5.76
C PHE A 205 17.68 -16.59 -7.24
N GLY A 206 17.34 -15.65 -8.12
CA GLY A 206 17.40 -15.85 -9.57
C GLY A 206 18.83 -16.06 -10.07
N ARG A 207 19.78 -15.22 -9.61
CA ARG A 207 21.22 -15.38 -9.92
C ARG A 207 21.79 -16.72 -9.46
N ARG A 208 21.28 -17.26 -8.35
CA ARG A 208 21.69 -18.56 -7.79
C ARG A 208 21.02 -19.76 -8.47
N GLY A 209 20.12 -19.54 -9.43
CA GLY A 209 19.37 -20.62 -10.07
C GLY A 209 18.39 -21.33 -9.12
N VAL A 210 18.02 -20.70 -8.00
CA VAL A 210 17.02 -21.22 -7.05
C VAL A 210 15.61 -20.91 -7.54
N LEU A 211 15.42 -19.74 -8.16
CA LEU A 211 14.13 -19.30 -8.68
C LEU A 211 14.16 -19.06 -10.21
N PRO A 212 13.13 -19.50 -10.94
CA PRO A 212 12.01 -20.35 -10.49
C PRO A 212 12.51 -21.76 -10.09
N PRO A 213 11.78 -22.48 -9.21
CA PRO A 213 12.10 -23.86 -8.88
C PRO A 213 12.10 -24.71 -10.15
N ARG A 214 13.05 -25.64 -10.26
CA ARG A 214 13.03 -26.62 -11.34
C ARG A 214 11.74 -27.46 -11.22
N PRO A 215 11.11 -27.84 -12.34
CA PRO A 215 10.07 -28.86 -12.31
C PRO A 215 10.60 -30.07 -11.54
N ARG A 216 9.79 -30.66 -10.66
CA ARG A 216 10.16 -31.96 -10.09
C ARG A 216 10.25 -32.92 -11.28
N GLU A 217 11.44 -33.41 -11.59
CA GLU A 217 11.55 -34.63 -12.38
C GLU A 217 10.73 -35.68 -11.63
N SER A 218 9.78 -36.30 -12.32
CA SER A 218 9.17 -37.53 -11.84
C SER A 218 10.33 -38.50 -11.62
N GLN A 219 10.70 -38.74 -10.36
CA GLN A 219 11.58 -39.84 -10.04
C GLN A 219 10.91 -41.11 -10.59
N PRO A 220 11.60 -41.91 -11.42
CA PRO A 220 11.05 -43.17 -11.91
C PRO A 220 10.74 -44.12 -10.76
#